data_AF-J3N526-F1
#
_entry.id   AF-J3N526-F1
#
_cell.length_a   1.000
_cell.length_b   1.000
_cell.length_c   1.000
_cell.angle_alpha   90.00
_cell.angle_beta   90.00
_cell.angle_gamma   90.00
#
_symmetry.space_group_name_H-M   'P 1'
#
loop_
_entity.id
_entity.type
_entity.pdbx_description
1 polymer ?
#
loop_
_entity_poly.entity_id
_entity_poly.type
_entity_poly.pdbx_seq_one_letter_code
_entity_poly.pdbx_strand_id
1 'polypeptide(L)'
;MENGFQIWSFSGKQLYKVSKDHFYQFMWRPRPPSLLTAEKEEEISKNLRKYSKKYEQEDQDAFNMLSEQERKRRKQLQAEWEGWVAKWKQLHEEEIPYRMELRDGEASDDEEEYDTKEVEVEEIVDVHEEEVPFELDQ
;
A
#
# COMPACT_ATOMS: atom_id res chain seq x y z
N MET A 1 12.11 20.89 -4.58
CA MET A 1 13.37 20.22 -4.93
C MET A 1 13.42 18.92 -4.15
N GLU A 2 13.49 17.77 -4.81
CA GLU A 2 13.65 16.47 -4.12
C GLU A 2 15.08 16.37 -3.61
N ASN A 3 15.29 16.74 -2.34
CA ASN A 3 16.56 16.56 -1.65
C ASN A 3 16.73 15.08 -1.30
N GLY A 4 17.88 14.48 -1.65
CA GLY A 4 18.10 13.04 -1.47
C GLY A 4 19.29 12.51 -2.26
N PHE A 5 19.43 11.18 -2.28
CA PHE A 5 20.49 10.51 -3.03
C PHE A 5 19.97 9.27 -3.76
N GLN A 6 20.66 8.92 -4.84
CA GLN A 6 20.39 7.73 -5.62
C GLN A 6 21.67 6.92 -5.75
N ILE A 7 21.57 5.61 -5.50
CA ILE A 7 22.70 4.68 -5.62
C ILE A 7 22.42 3.78 -6.82
N TRP A 8 23.41 3.69 -7.70
CA TRP A 8 23.37 2.91 -8.92
C TRP A 8 24.42 1.80 -8.84
N SER A 9 24.09 0.63 -9.42
CA SER A 9 25.11 -0.39 -9.68
C SER A 9 26.03 0.08 -10.81
N PHE A 10 27.20 -0.56 -10.93
CA PHE A 10 28.10 -0.30 -12.06
C PHE A 10 27.45 -0.62 -13.42
N SER A 11 26.45 -1.51 -13.44
CA SER A 11 25.67 -1.86 -14.63
C SER A 11 24.52 -0.89 -14.94
N GLY A 12 24.36 0.19 -14.16
CA GLY A 12 23.33 1.20 -14.35
C GLY A 12 21.95 0.84 -13.79
N LYS A 13 21.85 -0.22 -12.97
CA LYS A 13 20.61 -0.56 -12.25
C LYS A 13 20.49 0.34 -11.02
N GLN A 14 19.36 1.01 -10.86
CA GLN A 14 19.06 1.76 -9.64
C GLN A 14 18.90 0.79 -8.47
N LEU A 15 19.75 0.92 -7.43
CA LEU A 15 19.71 0.10 -6.22
C LEU A 15 18.90 0.78 -5.13
N TYR A 16 19.09 2.09 -4.94
CA TYR A 16 18.40 2.86 -3.92
C TYR A 16 18.01 4.24 -4.46
N LYS A 17 16.81 4.70 -4.09
CA LYS A 17 16.37 6.08 -4.25
C LYS A 17 15.78 6.51 -2.92
N VAL A 18 16.43 7.47 -2.25
CA VAL A 18 16.02 7.94 -0.93
C VAL A 18 15.90 9.45 -0.97
N SER A 19 14.67 9.93 -0.73
CA SER A 19 14.40 11.34 -0.48
C SER A 19 14.61 11.61 1.01
N LYS A 20 15.38 12.64 1.34
CA LYS A 20 15.67 13.02 2.72
C LYS A 20 15.61 14.53 2.86
N ASP A 21 14.83 14.97 3.84
CA ASP A 21 14.74 16.38 4.15
C ASP A 21 16.05 16.89 4.79
N HIS A 22 16.39 18.16 4.55
CA HIS A 22 17.65 18.78 4.97
C HIS A 22 18.91 17.95 4.59
N PHE A 23 18.92 17.35 3.39
CA PHE A 23 20.06 16.58 2.91
C PHE A 23 21.20 17.48 2.41
N TYR A 24 22.36 17.39 3.06
CA TYR A 24 23.54 18.19 2.73
C TYR A 24 24.54 17.45 1.84
N GLN A 25 24.98 16.26 2.27
CA GLN A 25 26.04 15.52 1.57
C GLN A 25 25.93 14.01 1.81
N PHE A 26 26.30 13.26 0.78
CA PHE A 26 26.58 11.83 0.87
C PHE A 26 27.99 11.56 0.35
N MET A 27 28.80 10.86 1.14
CA MET A 27 30.11 10.36 0.75
C MET A 27 30.30 8.95 1.30
N TRP A 28 30.87 8.08 0.48
CA TRP A 28 31.29 6.76 0.95
C TRP A 28 32.44 6.92 1.95
N ARG A 29 32.39 6.16 3.04
CA ARG A 29 33.54 6.11 3.96
C ARG A 29 34.72 5.48 3.21
N PRO A 30 35.93 6.07 3.27
CA PRO A 30 37.12 5.48 2.66
C PRO A 30 37.31 4.05 3.15
N ARG A 31 37.53 3.13 2.22
CA ARG A 31 37.71 1.72 2.55
C ARG A 31 39.12 1.52 3.13
N PRO A 32 39.28 0.92 4.32
CA PRO A 32 40.59 0.61 4.88
C PRO A 32 41.41 -0.30 3.95
N PRO A 33 42.76 -0.30 4.08
CA PRO A 33 43.61 -1.21 3.33
C PRO A 33 43.19 -2.67 3.51
N SER A 34 43.37 -3.45 2.44
CA SER A 34 43.12 -4.89 2.47
C SER A 34 43.98 -5.54 3.55
N LEU A 35 43.36 -6.41 4.36
CA LEU A 35 44.08 -7.27 5.31
C LEU A 35 44.67 -8.51 4.62
N LEU A 36 44.43 -8.67 3.32
CA LEU A 36 44.89 -9.83 2.56
C LEU A 36 46.35 -9.65 2.18
N THR A 37 47.09 -10.74 2.21
CA THR A 37 48.43 -10.81 1.62
C THR A 37 48.32 -10.83 0.10
N ALA A 38 49.34 -10.33 -0.61
CA ALA A 38 49.35 -10.29 -2.07
C ALA A 38 49.09 -11.67 -2.71
N GLU A 39 49.61 -12.74 -2.11
CA GLU A 39 49.38 -14.12 -2.55
C GLU A 39 47.90 -14.52 -2.53
N LYS A 40 47.16 -14.12 -1.48
CA LYS A 40 45.73 -14.40 -1.35
C LYS A 40 44.92 -13.58 -2.33
N GLU A 41 45.30 -12.33 -2.58
CA GLU A 41 44.64 -11.49 -3.59
C GLU A 41 44.81 -12.09 -4.99
N GLU A 42 46.00 -12.58 -5.31
CA GLU A 42 46.25 -13.25 -6.59
C GLU A 42 45.45 -14.56 -6.71
N GLU A 43 45.39 -15.37 -5.65
CA GLU A 43 44.59 -16.59 -5.62
C GLU A 43 43.09 -16.30 -5.82
N ILE A 44 42.56 -15.28 -5.14
CA ILE A 44 41.16 -14.85 -5.27
C ILE A 44 40.89 -14.37 -6.70
N SER A 45 41.80 -13.58 -7.28
CA SER A 45 41.65 -13.09 -8.66
C SER A 45 41.60 -14.25 -9.67
N LYS A 46 42.44 -15.28 -9.48
CA LYS A 46 42.49 -16.48 -10.34
C LYS A 46 41.22 -17.32 -10.22
N ASN A 47 40.68 -17.43 -9.01
CA ASN A 47 39.50 -18.26 -8.71
C ASN A 47 38.18 -17.47 -8.65
N LEU A 48 38.16 -16.23 -9.12
CA LEU A 48 37.04 -15.31 -8.93
C LEU A 48 35.70 -15.87 -9.43
N ARG A 49 35.70 -16.61 -10.56
CA ARG A 49 34.49 -17.24 -11.12
C ARG A 49 33.88 -18.29 -10.18
N LYS A 50 34.72 -19.07 -9.49
CA LYS A 50 34.26 -20.09 -8.54
C LYS A 50 33.64 -19.43 -7.30
N TYR A 51 34.31 -18.41 -6.77
CA TYR A 51 33.81 -17.64 -5.63
C TYR A 51 32.53 -16.88 -5.97
N SER A 52 32.47 -16.24 -7.14
CA SER A 52 31.28 -15.53 -7.61
C SER A 52 30.06 -16.45 -7.61
N LYS A 53 30.15 -17.63 -8.23
CA LYS A 53 29.02 -18.57 -8.28
C LYS A 53 28.61 -19.06 -6.90
N LYS A 54 29.58 -19.34 -6.02
CA LYS A 54 29.32 -19.79 -4.66
C LYS A 54 28.56 -18.73 -3.86
N TYR A 55 29.06 -17.49 -3.84
CA TYR A 55 28.47 -16.42 -3.04
C TYR A 55 27.15 -15.92 -3.62
N GLU A 56 27.00 -15.90 -4.95
CA GLU A 56 25.71 -15.56 -5.58
C GLU A 56 24.62 -16.58 -5.20
N GLN A 57 24.96 -17.87 -5.11
CA GLN A 57 24.04 -18.89 -4.62
C GLN A 57 23.71 -18.71 -3.12
N GLU A 58 24.73 -18.50 -2.27
CA GLU A 58 24.52 -18.27 -0.83
C GLU A 58 23.66 -17.02 -0.57
N ASP A 59 23.90 -15.93 -1.30
CA ASP A 59 23.10 -14.70 -1.20
C ASP A 59 21.65 -14.92 -1.66
N GLN A 60 21.45 -15.67 -2.75
CA GLN A 60 20.11 -16.01 -3.24
C GLN A 60 19.36 -16.89 -2.24
N ASP A 61 20.03 -17.88 -1.65
CA ASP A 61 19.44 -18.76 -0.64
C ASP A 61 19.09 -17.98 0.64
N ALA A 62 19.96 -17.09 1.10
CA ALA A 62 19.68 -16.21 2.24
C ALA A 62 18.48 -15.27 1.97
N PHE A 63 18.43 -14.67 0.78
CA PHE A 63 17.30 -13.83 0.36
C PHE A 63 15.98 -14.62 0.33
N ASN A 64 16.01 -15.83 -0.23
CA ASN A 64 14.84 -16.71 -0.28
C ASN A 64 14.37 -17.09 1.13
N MET A 65 15.29 -17.42 2.04
CA MET A 65 14.95 -17.78 3.42
C MET A 65 14.27 -16.62 4.17
N LEU A 66 14.80 -15.41 4.04
CA LEU A 66 14.19 -14.20 4.61
C LEU A 66 12.79 -13.94 4.05
N SER A 67 12.65 -14.03 2.72
CA SER A 67 11.36 -13.87 2.04
C SER A 67 10.34 -14.94 2.48
N GLU A 68 10.77 -16.19 2.63
CA GLU A 68 9.90 -17.26 3.12
C GLU A 68 9.46 -17.05 4.56
N GLN A 69 10.35 -16.58 5.43
CA GLN A 69 10.02 -16.27 6.82
C GLN A 69 8.98 -15.15 6.90
N GLU A 70 9.17 -14.06 6.15
CA GLU A 70 8.17 -12.99 6.07
C GLU A 70 6.85 -13.49 5.51
N ARG A 71 6.89 -14.28 4.43
CA ARG A 71 5.69 -14.83 3.80
C ARG A 71 4.92 -15.73 4.77
N LYS A 72 5.62 -16.59 5.53
CA LYS A 72 5.01 -17.42 6.58
C LYS A 72 4.35 -16.56 7.66
N ARG A 73 5.04 -15.52 8.14
CA ARG A 73 4.49 -14.58 9.11
C ARG A 73 3.24 -13.88 8.59
N ARG A 74 3.25 -13.39 7.35
CA ARG A 74 2.07 -12.74 6.73
C ARG A 74 0.90 -13.70 6.59
N LYS A 75 1.15 -14.95 6.17
CA LYS A 75 0.12 -15.99 6.09
C LYS A 75 -0.49 -16.33 7.45
N GLN A 76 0.34 -16.39 8.50
CA GLN A 76 -0.15 -16.62 9.87
C GLN A 76 -1.06 -15.48 10.33
N LEU A 77 -0.64 -14.23 10.17
CA LEU A 77 -1.44 -13.06 10.52
C LEU A 77 -2.75 -13.00 9.73
N GLN A 78 -2.71 -13.36 8.44
CA GLN A 78 -3.91 -13.44 7.61
C GLN A 78 -4.87 -14.52 8.10
N ALA A 79 -4.38 -15.71 8.42
CA ALA A 79 -5.21 -16.79 8.95
C ALA A 79 -5.82 -16.45 10.32
N GLU A 80 -5.06 -15.78 11.20
CA GLU A 80 -5.55 -15.27 12.48
C GLU A 80 -6.67 -14.24 12.27
N TRP A 81 -6.48 -13.30 11.34
CA TRP A 81 -7.48 -12.31 10.99
C TRP A 81 -8.74 -12.94 10.40
N GLU A 82 -8.59 -13.86 9.44
CA GLU A 82 -9.71 -14.57 8.82
C GLU A 82 -10.50 -15.39 9.85
N GLY A 83 -9.80 -16.05 10.79
CA GLY A 83 -10.44 -16.75 11.90
C GLY A 83 -11.20 -15.82 12.85
N TRP A 84 -10.63 -14.64 13.15
CA TRP A 84 -11.31 -13.62 13.95
C TRP A 84 -12.56 -13.10 13.25
N VAL A 85 -12.48 -12.75 11.96
CA VAL A 85 -13.62 -12.29 11.15
C VAL A 85 -14.70 -13.37 11.07
N ALA A 86 -14.32 -14.63 10.82
CA ALA A 86 -15.27 -15.74 10.73
C ALA A 86 -16.03 -15.94 12.05
N LYS A 87 -15.35 -15.84 13.19
CA LYS A 87 -15.99 -15.90 14.51
C LYS A 87 -17.03 -14.79 14.70
N TRP A 88 -16.70 -13.55 14.31
CA TRP A 88 -17.65 -12.44 14.41
C TRP A 88 -18.83 -12.58 13.46
N LYS A 89 -18.61 -13.08 12.24
CA LYS A 89 -19.69 -13.38 11.31
C LYS A 89 -20.64 -14.44 11.87
N GLN A 90 -20.08 -15.53 12.40
CA GLN A 90 -20.88 -16.57 13.03
C GLN A 90 -21.70 -16.02 14.21
N LEU A 91 -21.08 -15.23 15.09
CA LEU A 91 -21.80 -14.62 16.21
C LEU A 91 -22.91 -13.69 15.72
N HIS A 92 -22.63 -12.89 14.69
CA HIS A 92 -23.62 -12.00 14.09
C HIS A 92 -24.81 -12.77 13.51
N GLU A 93 -24.55 -13.89 12.83
CA GLU A 93 -25.58 -14.80 12.31
C GLU A 93 -26.41 -15.44 13.44
N GLU A 94 -25.75 -15.90 14.51
CA GLU A 94 -26.40 -16.47 15.70
C GLU A 94 -27.28 -15.43 16.43
N GLU A 95 -26.91 -14.15 16.39
CA GLU A 95 -27.66 -13.05 16.99
C GLU A 95 -28.83 -12.54 16.11
N ILE A 96 -28.94 -12.96 14.85
CA ILE A 96 -30.06 -12.59 13.96
C ILE A 96 -31.44 -12.83 14.61
N PRO A 97 -31.79 -14.03 15.12
CA PRO A 97 -33.12 -14.27 15.69
C PRO A 97 -33.41 -13.38 16.90
N TYR A 98 -32.41 -13.12 17.74
CA TYR A 98 -32.55 -12.23 18.89
C TYR A 98 -32.76 -10.78 18.46
N ARG A 99 -32.05 -10.32 17.42
CA ARG A 99 -32.20 -8.97 16.86
C ARG A 99 -33.54 -8.78 16.14
N MET A 100 -34.03 -9.82 15.46
CA MET A 100 -35.37 -9.83 14.88
C MET A 100 -36.46 -9.74 15.95
N GLU A 101 -36.32 -10.47 17.06
CA GLU A 101 -37.26 -10.40 18.19
C GLU A 101 -37.30 -8.99 18.81
N LEU A 102 -36.15 -8.34 18.97
CA LEU A 102 -36.06 -6.95 19.47
C LEU A 102 -36.64 -5.90 18.50
N ARG A 103 -36.85 -6.25 17.23
CA ARG A 103 -37.38 -5.36 16.17
C ARG A 103 -38.79 -5.78 15.73
N ASP A 104 -39.57 -6.36 16.65
CA ASP A 104 -40.95 -6.80 16.39
C ASP A 104 -41.10 -7.75 15.17
N GLY A 105 -40.03 -8.51 14.84
CA GLY A 105 -40.00 -9.46 13.74
C GLY A 105 -39.54 -8.90 12.39
N GLU A 106 -39.13 -7.63 12.31
CA GLU A 106 -38.63 -7.03 11.06
C GLU A 106 -37.17 -7.39 10.77
N ALA A 107 -36.92 -7.88 9.54
CA ALA A 107 -35.61 -8.27 9.03
C ALA A 107 -34.84 -7.10 8.43
N SER A 108 -34.67 -6.00 9.18
CA SER A 108 -34.03 -4.75 8.72
C SER A 108 -32.51 -4.83 8.42
N ASP A 109 -31.88 -6.01 8.51
CA ASP A 109 -30.44 -6.18 8.26
C ASP A 109 -30.10 -6.35 6.77
N ASP A 110 -31.10 -6.50 5.89
CA ASP A 110 -30.90 -6.57 4.44
C ASP A 110 -30.79 -5.14 3.86
N GLU A 111 -29.59 -4.75 3.43
CA GLU A 111 -29.33 -3.43 2.84
C GLU A 111 -30.05 -3.20 1.50
N GLU A 112 -30.63 -4.25 0.88
CA GLU A 112 -31.38 -4.15 -0.38
C GLU A 112 -32.73 -3.42 -0.26
N GLU A 113 -33.20 -3.10 0.96
CA GLU A 113 -34.53 -2.53 1.18
C GLU A 113 -34.63 -1.00 0.89
N TYR A 114 -33.50 -0.31 0.69
CA TYR A 114 -33.50 1.15 0.46
C TYR A 114 -32.90 1.55 -0.90
N ASP A 115 -33.77 1.84 -1.86
CA ASP A 115 -33.41 2.49 -3.13
C ASP A 115 -33.31 4.01 -2.90
N THR A 116 -32.09 4.54 -2.83
CA THR A 116 -31.85 5.98 -2.63
C THR A 116 -32.15 6.71 -3.94
N LYS A 117 -33.36 7.28 -4.06
CA LYS A 117 -33.72 8.17 -5.18
C LYS A 117 -33.50 9.62 -4.78
N GLU A 118 -32.60 10.31 -5.47
CA GLU A 118 -32.52 11.77 -5.42
C GLU A 118 -33.77 12.35 -6.09
N VAL A 119 -34.61 13.04 -5.32
CA VAL A 119 -35.77 13.78 -5.82
C VAL A 119 -35.45 15.27 -5.73
N GLU A 120 -35.18 15.89 -6.87
CA GLU A 120 -35.05 17.35 -6.97
C GLU A 120 -36.47 17.95 -6.95
N VAL A 121 -36.78 18.74 -5.91
CA VAL A 121 -38.04 19.48 -5.80
C VAL A 121 -37.74 20.95 -6.08
N GLU A 122 -38.15 21.43 -7.25
CA GLU A 122 -38.12 22.86 -7.58
C GLU A 122 -39.40 23.52 -7.06
N GLU A 123 -39.27 24.41 -6.08
CA GLU A 123 -40.36 25.27 -5.59
C GLU A 123 -40.19 26.67 -6.19
N ILE A 124 -41.17 27.11 -6.99
CA ILE A 124 -41.18 28.48 -7.54
C ILE A 124 -41.64 29.41 -6.42
N VAL A 125 -40.70 30.17 -5.85
CA VAL A 125 -40.90 31.01 -4.66
C VAL A 125 -41.76 32.24 -4.95
N ASP A 126 -41.66 32.81 -6.16
CA ASP A 126 -42.40 34.02 -6.53
C ASP A 126 -42.47 34.19 -8.05
N VAL A 127 -43.61 34.69 -8.55
CA VAL A 127 -43.81 35.02 -9.96
C VAL A 127 -44.37 36.43 -10.03
N HIS A 128 -43.60 37.35 -10.59
CA HIS A 128 -44.04 38.73 -10.81
C HIS A 128 -44.27 38.98 -12.30
N GLU A 129 -45.46 39.48 -12.64
CA GLU A 129 -45.84 39.93 -13.97
C GLU A 129 -45.89 41.46 -13.94
N GLU A 130 -45.08 42.10 -14.77
CA GLU A 130 -45.04 43.56 -14.92
C GLU A 130 -45.65 43.93 -16.28
N GLU A 131 -46.76 44.68 -16.26
CA GLU A 131 -47.34 45.23 -17.48
C GLU A 131 -46.52 46.46 -17.91
N VAL A 132 -45.77 46.32 -19.00
CA VAL A 132 -45.01 47.43 -19.59
C VAL A 132 -45.95 48.24 -20.50
N PRO A 133 -46.18 49.54 -20.22
CA PRO A 133 -46.98 50.38 -21.10
C PRO A 133 -46.26 50.55 -22.45
N PHE A 134 -46.94 50.19 -23.53
CA PHE A 134 -46.48 50.48 -24.88
C PHE A 134 -46.84 51.93 -25.22
N GLU A 135 -45.94 52.88 -24.94
CA GLU A 135 -46.07 54.25 -25.41
C GLU A 135 -45.80 54.33 -26.91
N LEU A 136 -46.84 54.61 -27.70
CA LEU A 136 -46.69 55.16 -29.05
C LEU A 136 -46.95 56.66 -28.98
N ASP A 137 -45.87 57.41 -29.10
CA ASP A 137 -45.85 58.86 -29.32
C ASP A 137 -46.71 59.29 -30.54
N GLN A 138 -47.43 60.41 -30.34
CA GLN A 138 -48.16 61.30 -31.28
C GLN A 138 -49.65 61.09 -31.51
#